data_AF-A0A939U678-F1
#
_entry.id   AF-A0A939U678-F1
#
_cell.length_a   1.000
_cell.length_b   1.000
_cell.length_c   1.000
_cell.angle_alpha   90.00
_cell.angle_beta   90.00
_cell.angle_gamma   90.00
#
_symmetry.space_group_name_H-M   'P 1'
#
loop_
_entity.id
_entity.type
_entity.pdbx_description
1 polymer ?
#
loop_
_entity_poly.entity_id
_entity_poly.type
_entity_poly.pdbx_seq_one_letter_code
_entity_poly.pdbx_strand_id
1 'polypeptide(L)' 'IIGKQLTPEALGALLSHFENKIMFQGFSWNVNSFDQEGVQLGKVLAKKVLAHETEGALKAYSDLFEI' A
#
# COMPACT_ATOMS: atom_id res chain seq x y z
N ILE A 1 -8.99 -6.65 22.61
CA ILE A 1 -8.51 -8.04 22.74
C ILE A 1 -7.37 -8.01 23.75
N ILE A 2 -7.44 -8.81 24.81
CA ILE A 2 -6.41 -8.86 25.87
C ILE A 2 -5.96 -10.31 26.07
N GLY A 3 -4.71 -10.51 26.47
CA GLY A 3 -4.12 -11.83 26.73
C GLY A 3 -3.12 -11.77 27.88
N LYS A 4 -2.84 -12.92 28.49
CA LYS A 4 -1.91 -13.01 29.64
C LYS A 4 -0.45 -12.75 29.26
N GLN A 5 -0.05 -13.20 28.07
CA GLN A 5 1.29 -13.02 27.51
C GLN A 5 1.23 -13.11 25.98
N LEU A 6 2.10 -12.39 25.29
CA LEU A 6 2.25 -12.46 23.83
C LEU A 6 3.19 -13.61 23.45
N THR A 7 2.67 -14.83 23.38
CA THR A 7 3.40 -15.98 22.83
C THR A 7 3.35 -15.97 21.29
N PRO A 8 4.21 -16.73 20.58
CA PRO A 8 4.14 -16.84 19.13
C PRO A 8 2.76 -17.29 18.62
N GLU A 9 2.13 -18.24 19.32
CA GLU A 9 0.77 -18.69 19.03
C GLU A 9 -0.25 -17.56 19.20
N ALA A 10 -0.20 -16.84 20.34
CA ALA A 10 -1.11 -15.73 20.62
C ALA A 10 -0.95 -14.59 19.60
N LEU A 11 0.28 -14.30 19.17
CA LEU A 11 0.56 -13.34 18.11
C LEU A 11 -0.01 -13.78 16.77
N GLY A 12 0.18 -15.05 16.39
CA GLY A 12 -0.38 -15.60 15.15
C GLY A 12 -1.91 -15.55 15.12
N ALA A 13 -2.55 -15.91 16.24
CA ALA A 13 -4.00 -15.81 16.38
C ALA A 13 -4.49 -14.36 16.27
N LEU A 14 -3.79 -13.40 16.88
CA LEU A 14 -4.13 -11.98 16.80
C LEU A 14 -3.97 -11.45 15.37
N LEU A 15 -2.88 -11.79 14.68
CA LEU A 15 -2.65 -11.41 13.29
C LEU A 15 -3.75 -11.97 12.39
N SER A 16 -4.02 -13.28 12.47
CA SER A 16 -5.06 -13.93 11.68
C SER A 16 -6.45 -13.34 11.93
N HIS A 17 -6.76 -12.92 13.16
CA HIS A 17 -8.00 -12.23 13.46
C HIS A 17 -8.15 -10.93 12.65
N PHE A 18 -7.09 -10.12 12.56
CA PHE A 18 -7.13 -8.88 11.79
C PHE A 18 -7.09 -9.12 10.27
N GLU A 19 -6.35 -10.12 9.78
CA GLU A 19 -6.37 -10.50 8.36
C GLU A 19 -7.79 -10.89 7.92
N ASN A 20 -8.45 -11.76 8.68
CA ASN A 20 -9.83 -12.18 8.39
C ASN A 20 -10.82 -11.02 8.50
N LYS A 21 -10.62 -10.10 9.46
CA LYS A 21 -11.44 -8.88 9.57
C LYS A 21 -11.34 -8.03 8.31
N ILE A 22 -10.12 -7.75 7.82
CA ILE A 22 -9.91 -6.92 6.63
C ILE A 22 -10.48 -7.60 5.39
N MET A 23 -10.22 -8.90 5.20
CA MET A 23 -10.80 -9.68 4.11
C MET A 23 -12.34 -9.59 4.11
N PHE A 24 -12.97 -9.84 5.26
CA PHE A 24 -14.43 -9.81 5.37
C PHE A 24 -15.01 -8.43 5.06
N GLN A 25 -14.35 -7.36 5.52
CA GLN A 25 -14.75 -5.99 5.19
C GLN A 25 -14.66 -5.71 3.68
N GLY A 26 -13.59 -6.16 3.01
CA GLY A 26 -13.47 -6.05 1.56
C GLY A 26 -14.59 -6.76 0.82
N PHE A 27 -14.88 -8.00 1.21
CA PHE A 27 -16.00 -8.76 0.62
C PHE A 27 -17.35 -8.05 0.83
N SER A 28 -17.59 -7.49 2.01
CA SER A 28 -18.80 -6.74 2.33
C SER A 28 -18.97 -5.49 1.45
N TRP A 29 -17.88 -4.78 1.17
CA TRP A 29 -17.88 -3.61 0.30
C TRP A 29 -17.74 -3.92 -1.19
N ASN A 30 -17.69 -5.20 -1.57
CA ASN A 30 -17.42 -5.63 -2.93
C ASN A 30 -16.11 -5.01 -3.50
N VAL A 31 -15.08 -4.95 -2.65
CA VAL A 31 -13.73 -4.49 -2.97
C VAL A 31 -12.76 -5.67 -2.82
N ASN A 32 -11.76 -5.74 -3.69
CA ASN A 32 -10.71 -6.75 -3.58
C ASN A 32 -9.67 -6.34 -2.53
N SER A 33 -9.64 -7.01 -1.38
CA SER A 33 -8.63 -6.77 -0.33
C SER A 33 -7.24 -7.29 -0.64
N PHE A 34 -7.06 -7.99 -1.76
CA PHE A 34 -5.83 -8.71 -2.09
C PHE A 34 -5.06 -8.09 -3.26
N ASP A 35 -5.51 -6.96 -3.81
CA ASP A 35 -4.80 -6.23 -4.86
C ASP A 35 -4.18 -4.90 -4.38
N GLN A 36 -3.34 -4.34 -5.24
CA GLN A 36 -2.57 -3.13 -4.95
C GLN A 36 -2.28 -2.31 -6.23
N GLU A 37 -3.22 -2.23 -7.16
CA GLU A 37 -3.01 -1.55 -8.45
C GLU A 37 -2.67 -0.05 -8.31
N GLY A 38 -3.07 0.58 -7.19
CA GLY A 38 -2.78 1.98 -6.89
C GLY A 38 -1.29 2.36 -6.86
N VAL A 39 -0.37 1.39 -6.73
CA VAL A 39 1.08 1.68 -6.66
C VAL A 39 1.73 1.85 -8.03
N GLN A 40 1.09 1.42 -9.11
CA GLN A 40 1.77 1.26 -10.41
C GLN A 40 2.11 2.61 -11.05
N LEU A 41 1.17 3.54 -11.06
CA LEU A 41 1.39 4.87 -11.67
C LEU A 41 2.54 5.61 -11.00
N GLY A 42 2.58 5.60 -9.66
CA GLY A 42 3.66 6.23 -8.90
C GLY A 42 5.04 5.65 -9.26
N LYS A 43 5.13 4.31 -9.39
CA LYS A 43 6.37 3.64 -9.81
C LYS A 43 6.81 4.03 -11.22
N VAL A 44 5.87 4.16 -12.15
CA VAL A 44 6.17 4.57 -13.54
C VAL A 44 6.65 6.01 -13.58
N LEU A 45 5.94 6.91 -12.90
CA LEU A 45 6.29 8.33 -12.87
C LEU A 45 7.63 8.57 -12.19
N ALA A 46 7.89 7.93 -11.04
CA ALA A 46 9.17 8.03 -10.35
C ALA A 46 10.35 7.58 -11.22
N LYS A 47 10.18 6.49 -12.00
CA LYS A 47 11.21 6.03 -12.94
C LYS A 47 11.51 7.05 -14.05
N LYS A 48 10.49 7.71 -14.59
CA LYS A 48 10.66 8.75 -15.61
C LYS A 48 11.36 9.99 -15.06
N VAL A 49 11.02 10.40 -13.84
CA VAL A 49 11.70 11.50 -13.14
C VAL A 49 13.18 11.18 -12.96
N LEU A 50 13.52 9.99 -12.45
CA LEU A 50 14.91 9.56 -12.28
C LEU A 50 15.69 9.44 -13.60
N ALA A 51 15.01 9.25 -14.73
CA ALA A 51 15.61 9.23 -16.05
C ALA A 51 15.70 10.63 -16.70
N HIS A 52 15.24 11.69 -16.02
CA HIS A 52 15.05 13.03 -16.57
C HIS A 52 14.18 13.07 -17.85
N GLU A 53 13.34 12.05 -18.04
CA GLU A 53 12.36 11.97 -19.14
C GLU A 53 11.04 12.64 -18.71
N THR A 54 11.13 13.91 -18.31
CA THR A 54 9.99 14.64 -17.75
C THR A 54 9.39 15.60 -18.78
N GLU A 55 8.08 15.43 -19.02
CA GLU A 55 7.30 16.28 -19.92
C GLU A 55 6.04 16.83 -19.21
N GLY A 56 5.56 17.98 -19.64
CA GLY A 56 4.32 18.59 -19.16
C GLY A 56 4.28 18.76 -17.63
N ALA A 57 3.23 18.25 -16.99
CA ALA A 57 3.05 18.33 -15.54
C ALA A 57 4.19 17.65 -14.76
N LEU A 58 4.76 16.56 -15.28
CA LEU A 58 5.84 15.84 -14.60
C LEU A 58 7.11 16.69 -14.51
N LYS A 59 7.39 17.50 -15.54
CA LYS A 59 8.52 18.43 -15.54
C LYS A 59 8.34 19.53 -14.50
N ALA A 60 7.16 20.14 -14.42
CA ALA A 60 6.87 21.15 -13.40
C ALA A 60 7.04 20.61 -11.98
N TYR A 61 6.69 19.34 -11.74
CA TYR A 61 6.94 18.66 -10.46
C TYR A 61 8.42 18.35 -10.22
N SER A 62 9.17 17.91 -11.24
CA SER A 62 10.62 17.68 -11.18
C SER A 62 11.35 18.97 -10.78
N ASP A 63 11.06 20.05 -11.51
CA ASP A 63 11.66 21.36 -11.31
C ASP A 63 11.36 21.93 -9.91
N LEU A 64 10.14 21.70 -9.39
CA LEU A 64 9.74 22.13 -8.04
C LEU A 64 10.57 21.47 -6.93
N PHE A 65 10.98 20.23 -7.13
CA PHE A 65 11.73 19.46 -6.14
C PHE A 65 13.25 19.46 -6.40
N GLU A 66 13.72 20.20 -7.40
CA GLU A 66 15.12 20.22 -7.84
C GLU A 66 15.65 18.82 -8.20
N ILE A 67 14.77 17.94 -8.71
CA ILE A 67 15.07 16.56 -9.14
C ILE A 67 15.03 16.49 -10.65
#